data_AF-A0A928M7S2-F1
#
_entry.id   AF-A0A928M7S2-F1
#
_cell.length_a   1.000
_cell.length_b   1.000
_cell.length_c   1.000
_cell.angle_alpha   90.00
_cell.angle_beta   90.00
_cell.angle_gamma   90.00
#
_symmetry.space_group_name_H-M   'P 1'
#
loop_
_entity.id
_entity.type
_entity.pdbx_description
1 polymer ?
#
loop_
_entity_poly.entity_id
_entity_poly.type
_entity_poly.pdbx_seq_one_letter_code
_entity_poly.pdbx_strand_id
1 'polypeptide(L)'
;MKLIKRTIAVVVALSVIIGCLYGISSAADKYDIYPIAENHSLNGKIIFLDAGHGKGNLNGAGTYLEHEGNLTIALLVKQNLENCGATVIMTRPDETDVDSYERMALVNKTALQEIRKEYVKNLENTSLETQKAKLQENINEIDELIAVMQTVIDDPELSPKYFNSPWAINTRISSELKRIFEYEACQTIQENMLLLSIHANAATGSGYTSVKGTVTYYLNNTFSDNLKYYTDYAFVDQSIAFSQLIQDNVVNAGNFKDRGLAVNNFFMLRECNMPACLLEVAFFTNSSDRAKLQNESYQKRIATGITYAIQEYFEIYGGIDYLMGDINDDGIISNADVIAIARFLVDLIPEPDLMIADFDNDGAVTNSDLLELARIIVNS
;
A
#
# COMPACT_ATOMS: atom_id res chain seq x y z
N MET A 1 48.48 -23.62 0.13
CA MET A 1 47.45 -23.71 -0.92
C MET A 1 46.58 -24.98 -0.86
N LYS A 2 47.12 -26.20 -0.69
CA LYS A 2 46.31 -27.45 -0.58
C LYS A 2 45.47 -27.56 0.71
N LEU A 3 45.92 -26.99 1.83
CA LEU A 3 45.18 -26.99 3.10
C LEU A 3 43.92 -26.11 3.04
N ILE A 4 44.06 -24.90 2.47
CA ILE A 4 42.97 -23.92 2.33
C ILE A 4 41.84 -24.46 1.44
N LYS A 5 42.17 -25.16 0.34
CA LYS A 5 41.17 -25.81 -0.53
C LYS A 5 40.39 -26.94 0.17
N ARG A 6 41.01 -27.64 1.12
CA ARG A 6 40.33 -28.69 1.92
C ARG A 6 39.41 -28.07 2.97
N THR A 7 39.80 -26.97 3.60
CA THR A 7 38.97 -26.26 4.57
C THR A 7 37.72 -25.66 3.91
N ILE A 8 37.86 -25.05 2.73
CA ILE A 8 36.73 -24.50 1.97
C ILE A 8 35.75 -25.60 1.53
N ALA A 9 36.25 -26.75 1.08
CA ALA A 9 35.40 -27.87 0.68
C ALA A 9 34.59 -28.47 1.85
N VAL A 10 35.17 -28.50 3.06
CA VAL A 10 34.48 -28.98 4.28
C VAL A 10 33.42 -27.98 4.74
N VAL A 11 33.70 -26.68 4.66
CA VAL A 11 32.72 -25.62 5.00
C VAL A 11 31.52 -25.66 4.04
N VAL A 12 31.76 -25.83 2.73
CA VAL A 12 30.69 -25.95 1.73
C VAL A 12 29.87 -27.25 1.91
N ALA A 13 30.51 -28.37 2.25
CA ALA A 13 29.79 -29.61 2.52
C ALA A 13 28.91 -29.51 3.78
N LEU A 14 29.40 -28.85 4.83
CA LEU A 14 28.64 -28.64 6.06
C LEU A 14 27.47 -27.66 5.86
N SER A 15 27.63 -26.60 5.06
CA SER A 15 26.53 -25.68 4.75
C SER A 15 25.44 -26.34 3.90
N VAL A 16 25.79 -27.24 2.98
CA VAL A 16 24.81 -28.04 2.23
C VAL A 16 24.07 -29.02 3.14
N ILE A 17 24.76 -29.69 4.08
CA ILE A 17 24.12 -30.60 5.04
C ILE A 17 23.19 -29.85 5.99
N ILE A 18 23.59 -28.66 6.47
CA ILE A 18 22.72 -27.79 7.28
C ILE A 18 21.51 -27.34 6.46
N GLY A 19 21.69 -26.91 5.21
CA GLY A 19 20.59 -26.58 4.30
C GLY A 19 19.63 -27.74 4.02
N CYS A 20 20.14 -28.97 3.93
CA CYS A 20 19.31 -30.17 3.80
C CYS A 20 18.57 -30.55 5.09
N LEU A 21 19.14 -30.27 6.27
CA LEU A 21 18.50 -30.52 7.57
C LEU A 21 17.35 -29.54 7.85
N TYR A 22 17.44 -28.29 7.36
CA TYR A 22 16.32 -27.35 7.37
C TYR A 22 15.24 -27.66 6.32
N GLY A 23 15.51 -28.56 5.38
CA GLY A 23 14.61 -28.92 4.28
C GLY A 23 13.58 -30.00 4.59
N ILE A 24 13.52 -30.51 5.82
CA ILE A 24 12.55 -31.54 6.24
C ILE A 24 11.61 -30.94 7.29
N SER A 25 10.68 -30.10 6.85
CA SER A 25 9.55 -29.68 7.67
C SER A 25 8.25 -30.01 6.93
N SER A 26 7.21 -30.38 7.69
CA SER A 26 5.94 -30.80 7.13
C SER A 26 5.28 -29.64 6.41
N ALA A 27 4.34 -29.89 5.49
CA ALA A 27 3.67 -28.83 4.73
C ALA A 27 2.91 -27.80 5.61
N ALA A 28 2.76 -28.06 6.91
CA ALA A 28 2.26 -27.10 7.90
C ALA A 28 3.32 -26.09 8.34
N ASP A 29 4.59 -26.50 8.46
CA ASP A 29 5.68 -25.71 9.03
C ASP A 29 6.33 -24.73 8.04
N LYS A 30 5.98 -24.83 6.75
CA LYS A 30 6.57 -24.00 5.67
C LYS A 30 5.88 -22.64 5.49
N TYR A 31 4.88 -22.30 6.31
CA TYR A 31 4.07 -21.09 6.14
C TYR A 31 4.06 -20.17 7.38
N ASP A 32 4.84 -20.49 8.42
CA ASP A 32 5.15 -19.61 9.55
C ASP A 32 6.21 -18.53 9.19
N ILE A 33 6.25 -18.08 7.93
CA ILE A 33 7.28 -17.16 7.40
C ILE A 33 6.90 -15.69 7.66
N TYR A 34 5.71 -15.41 8.21
CA TYR A 34 5.28 -14.05 8.54
C TYR A 34 5.34 -13.82 10.05
N PRO A 35 6.49 -13.40 10.61
CA PRO A 35 6.48 -12.78 11.91
C PRO A 35 5.75 -11.44 11.76
N ILE A 36 4.45 -11.40 12.08
CA ILE A 36 3.78 -10.11 12.29
C ILE A 36 4.53 -9.47 13.46
N ALA A 37 5.29 -8.43 13.19
CA ALA A 37 5.94 -7.70 14.24
C ALA A 37 4.83 -6.97 15.03
N GLU A 38 4.58 -7.39 16.27
CA GLU A 38 3.70 -6.70 17.22
C GLU A 38 4.31 -5.37 17.72
N ASN A 39 5.30 -4.83 17.00
CA ASN A 39 6.19 -3.75 17.40
C ASN A 39 5.62 -2.35 17.17
N HIS A 40 4.29 -2.19 17.05
CA HIS A 40 3.65 -0.93 16.72
C HIS A 40 4.16 -0.26 15.43
N SER A 41 4.63 -1.04 14.44
CA SER A 41 5.23 -0.50 13.20
C SER A 41 4.28 0.35 12.35
N LEU A 42 2.98 0.34 12.64
CA LEU A 42 1.97 1.13 11.92
C LEU A 42 1.40 2.28 12.74
N ASN A 43 2.03 2.68 13.85
CA ASN A 43 1.61 3.86 14.62
C ASN A 43 1.52 5.10 13.73
N GLY A 44 0.39 5.81 13.83
CA GLY A 44 0.13 7.01 13.03
C GLY A 44 -0.28 6.75 11.58
N LYS A 45 -0.30 5.48 11.14
CA LYS A 45 -0.78 5.09 9.81
C LYS A 45 -2.29 4.86 9.83
N ILE A 46 -2.97 5.27 8.77
CA ILE A 46 -4.41 5.17 8.58
C ILE A 46 -4.69 4.29 7.38
N ILE A 47 -5.42 3.20 7.60
CA ILE A 47 -5.69 2.19 6.59
C ILE A 47 -7.18 2.19 6.28
N PHE A 48 -7.53 2.62 5.08
CA PHE A 48 -8.89 2.44 4.56
C PHE A 48 -9.04 1.00 4.07
N LEU A 49 -9.99 0.28 4.65
CA LEU A 49 -10.23 -1.12 4.34
C LEU A 49 -11.64 -1.33 3.81
N ASP A 50 -11.74 -1.72 2.56
CA ASP A 50 -13.00 -1.99 1.90
C ASP A 50 -13.26 -3.49 1.79
N ALA A 51 -14.31 -3.95 2.46
CA ALA A 51 -14.84 -5.29 2.28
C ALA A 51 -15.83 -5.27 1.11
N GLY A 52 -15.40 -5.76 -0.06
CA GLY A 52 -16.19 -5.70 -1.29
C GLY A 52 -17.62 -6.23 -1.16
N HIS A 53 -18.54 -5.60 -1.87
CA HIS A 53 -19.99 -5.92 -1.91
C HIS A 53 -20.71 -5.81 -0.55
N GLY A 54 -21.93 -6.34 -0.45
CA GLY A 54 -22.77 -6.37 0.74
C GLY A 54 -23.81 -7.50 0.61
N LYS A 55 -24.62 -7.71 1.65
CA LYS A 55 -25.59 -8.81 1.75
C LYS A 55 -26.60 -8.90 0.62
N GLY A 56 -26.92 -7.80 -0.05
CA GLY A 56 -27.77 -7.74 -1.23
C GLY A 56 -27.12 -8.35 -2.48
N ASN A 57 -25.79 -8.47 -2.52
CA ASN A 57 -25.06 -9.12 -3.60
C ASN A 57 -24.82 -10.61 -3.29
N LEU A 58 -25.61 -11.48 -3.90
CA LEU A 58 -25.55 -12.94 -3.73
C LEU A 58 -24.51 -13.63 -4.64
N ASN A 59 -23.52 -12.90 -5.16
CA ASN A 59 -22.41 -13.49 -5.90
C ASN A 59 -21.72 -14.54 -5.02
N GLY A 60 -21.51 -15.71 -5.60
CA GLY A 60 -20.95 -16.84 -4.86
C GLY A 60 -20.96 -18.13 -5.67
N ALA A 61 -20.44 -19.20 -5.07
CA ALA A 61 -20.49 -20.54 -5.64
C ALA A 61 -20.59 -21.60 -4.54
N GLY A 62 -21.50 -22.56 -4.69
CA GLY A 62 -21.78 -23.53 -3.64
C GLY A 62 -22.36 -22.84 -2.41
N THR A 63 -21.73 -23.02 -1.25
CA THR A 63 -22.09 -22.34 0.01
C THR A 63 -21.25 -21.09 0.29
N TYR A 64 -20.32 -20.73 -0.59
CA TYR A 64 -19.51 -19.53 -0.44
C TYR A 64 -20.23 -18.33 -1.04
N LEU A 65 -20.41 -17.27 -0.26
CA LEU A 65 -20.86 -15.96 -0.69
C LEU A 65 -19.69 -14.98 -0.64
N GLU A 66 -19.53 -14.19 -1.69
CA GLU A 66 -18.38 -13.30 -1.85
C GLU A 66 -18.35 -12.24 -0.75
N HIS A 67 -19.49 -11.59 -0.46
CA HIS A 67 -19.57 -10.52 0.54
C HIS A 67 -19.19 -11.00 1.95
N GLU A 68 -19.55 -12.23 2.33
CA GLU A 68 -19.21 -12.83 3.63
C GLU A 68 -17.72 -13.14 3.72
N GLY A 69 -17.14 -13.72 2.65
CA GLY A 69 -15.71 -14.01 2.59
C GLY A 69 -14.85 -12.75 2.60
N ASN A 70 -15.25 -11.73 1.83
CA ASN A 70 -14.60 -10.43 1.79
C ASN A 70 -14.61 -9.77 3.18
N LEU A 71 -15.78 -9.75 3.85
CA LEU A 71 -15.90 -9.19 5.20
C LEU A 71 -15.07 -9.97 6.21
N THR A 72 -15.09 -11.30 6.15
CA THR A 72 -14.32 -12.16 7.06
C THR A 72 -12.82 -11.87 6.99
N ILE A 73 -12.26 -11.81 5.78
CA ILE A 73 -10.84 -11.49 5.59
C ILE A 73 -10.55 -10.06 6.03
N ALA A 74 -11.40 -9.08 5.66
CA ALA A 74 -11.21 -7.69 6.04
C ALA A 74 -11.24 -7.48 7.57
N LEU A 75 -12.13 -8.15 8.30
CA LEU A 75 -12.16 -8.07 9.77
C LEU A 75 -10.90 -8.64 10.42
N LEU A 76 -10.36 -9.74 9.88
CA LEU A 76 -9.09 -10.31 10.33
C LEU A 76 -7.91 -9.37 10.04
N VAL A 77 -7.88 -8.77 8.85
CA VAL A 77 -6.87 -7.76 8.47
C VAL A 77 -6.95 -6.55 9.38
N LYS A 78 -8.16 -6.02 9.64
CA LYS A 78 -8.40 -4.94 10.59
C LYS A 78 -7.81 -5.25 11.95
N GLN A 79 -8.16 -6.41 12.51
CA GLN A 79 -7.67 -6.82 13.83
C GLN A 79 -6.13 -6.85 13.87
N ASN A 80 -5.50 -7.44 12.86
CA ASN A 80 -4.04 -7.50 12.78
C ASN A 80 -3.40 -6.10 12.67
N LEU A 81 -3.94 -5.23 11.82
CA LEU A 81 -3.42 -3.88 11.61
C LEU A 81 -3.55 -3.01 12.87
N GLU A 82 -4.69 -3.10 13.57
CA GLU A 82 -4.90 -2.39 14.84
C GLU A 82 -3.95 -2.90 15.94
N ASN A 83 -3.68 -4.21 15.98
CA ASN A 83 -2.66 -4.76 16.87
C ASN A 83 -1.25 -4.20 16.55
N CYS A 84 -0.99 -3.86 15.30
CA CYS A 84 0.24 -3.18 14.86
C CYS A 84 0.22 -1.65 15.06
N GLY A 85 -0.82 -1.08 15.67
CA GLY A 85 -0.92 0.35 15.97
C GLY A 85 -1.57 1.23 14.89
N ALA A 86 -2.02 0.64 13.78
CA ALA A 86 -2.70 1.38 12.73
C ALA A 86 -4.10 1.84 13.19
N THR A 87 -4.55 2.99 12.66
CA THR A 87 -5.97 3.35 12.66
C THR A 87 -6.63 2.73 11.44
N VAL A 88 -7.61 1.85 11.62
CA VAL A 88 -8.30 1.21 10.49
C VAL A 88 -9.71 1.77 10.33
N ILE A 89 -10.02 2.26 9.13
CA ILE A 89 -11.33 2.79 8.76
C ILE A 89 -11.96 1.82 7.76
N MET A 90 -12.99 1.08 8.19
CA MET A 90 -13.71 0.19 7.28
C MET A 90 -14.82 0.94 6.55
N THR A 91 -14.87 0.81 5.23
CA THR A 91 -15.97 1.35 4.41
C THR A 91 -17.27 0.54 4.59
N ARG A 92 -17.14 -0.73 4.97
CA ARG A 92 -18.23 -1.63 5.34
C ARG A 92 -17.80 -2.48 6.55
N PRO A 93 -18.21 -2.13 7.77
CA PRO A 93 -17.77 -2.83 8.99
C PRO A 93 -18.57 -4.10 9.32
N ASP A 94 -19.70 -4.33 8.66
CA ASP A 94 -20.57 -5.50 8.88
C ASP A 94 -21.27 -5.96 7.57
N GLU A 95 -22.31 -6.78 7.68
CA GLU A 95 -23.04 -7.32 6.51
C GLU A 95 -24.02 -6.33 5.87
N THR A 96 -24.09 -5.08 6.34
CA THR A 96 -24.96 -4.07 5.72
C THR A 96 -24.55 -3.76 4.28
N ASP A 97 -25.54 -3.52 3.43
CA ASP A 97 -25.31 -3.01 2.09
C ASP A 97 -24.93 -1.54 2.18
N VAL A 98 -23.66 -1.24 1.89
CA VAL A 98 -23.14 0.13 1.78
C VAL A 98 -22.87 0.42 0.31
N ASP A 99 -23.46 1.49 -0.21
CA ASP A 99 -23.32 1.89 -1.61
C ASP A 99 -21.87 2.32 -1.92
N SER A 100 -21.36 2.03 -3.12
CA SER A 100 -19.98 2.34 -3.50
C SER A 100 -19.66 3.84 -3.39
N TYR A 101 -20.60 4.73 -3.71
CA TYR A 101 -20.42 6.18 -3.57
C TYR A 101 -20.30 6.58 -2.10
N GLU A 102 -21.12 5.99 -1.23
CA GLU A 102 -21.05 6.23 0.22
C GLU A 102 -19.68 5.81 0.77
N ARG A 103 -19.17 4.65 0.34
CA ARG A 103 -17.84 4.17 0.72
C ARG A 103 -16.74 5.14 0.36
N MET A 104 -16.74 5.65 -0.88
CA MET A 104 -15.70 6.59 -1.32
C MET A 104 -15.88 7.98 -0.71
N ALA A 105 -17.12 8.43 -0.50
CA ALA A 105 -17.37 9.65 0.26
C ALA A 105 -16.82 9.57 1.69
N LEU A 106 -16.94 8.42 2.36
CA LEU A 106 -16.33 8.18 3.67
C LEU A 106 -14.79 8.26 3.61
N VAL A 107 -14.17 7.62 2.62
CA VAL A 107 -12.71 7.67 2.41
C VAL A 107 -12.25 9.11 2.22
N ASN A 108 -12.82 9.83 1.24
CA ASN A 108 -12.43 11.21 0.93
C ASN A 108 -12.67 12.15 2.13
N LYS A 109 -13.83 12.04 2.78
CA LYS A 109 -14.16 12.83 3.97
C LYS A 109 -13.12 12.64 5.06
N THR A 110 -12.76 11.38 5.35
CA THR A 110 -11.83 11.06 6.43
C THR A 110 -10.42 11.52 6.08
N ALA A 111 -9.97 11.33 4.84
CA ALA A 111 -8.68 11.85 4.36
C ALA A 111 -8.59 13.38 4.54
N LEU A 112 -9.63 14.11 4.13
CA LEU A 112 -9.72 15.57 4.32
C LEU A 112 -9.69 15.98 5.80
N GLN A 113 -10.34 15.23 6.69
CA GLN A 113 -10.31 15.51 8.13
C GLN A 113 -8.90 15.41 8.71
N GLU A 114 -8.10 14.45 8.25
CA GLU A 114 -6.71 14.29 8.69
C GLU A 114 -5.80 15.35 8.08
N ILE A 115 -5.96 15.67 6.79
CA ILE A 115 -5.28 16.79 6.14
C ILE A 115 -5.57 18.08 6.91
N ARG A 116 -6.84 18.34 7.24
CA ARG A 116 -7.26 19.51 8.00
C ARG A 116 -6.52 19.64 9.34
N LYS A 117 -6.31 18.54 10.06
CA LYS A 117 -5.57 18.56 11.34
C LYS A 117 -4.15 19.09 11.14
N GLU A 118 -3.48 18.67 10.07
CA GLU A 118 -2.13 19.14 9.75
C GLU A 118 -2.12 20.64 9.39
N TYR A 119 -3.12 21.11 8.62
CA TYR A 119 -3.26 22.55 8.34
C TYR A 119 -3.51 23.38 9.61
N VAL A 120 -4.34 22.88 10.54
CA VAL A 120 -4.59 23.53 11.84
C VAL A 120 -3.31 23.59 12.67
N LYS A 121 -2.58 22.48 12.77
CA LYS A 121 -1.28 22.43 13.45
C LYS A 121 -0.29 23.42 12.84
N ASN A 122 -0.23 23.51 11.51
CA ASN A 122 0.62 24.49 10.83
C ASN A 122 0.19 25.94 11.07
N LEU A 123 -1.11 26.20 11.16
CA LEU A 123 -1.65 27.53 11.50
C LEU A 123 -1.23 27.97 12.90
N GLU A 124 -1.30 27.07 13.88
CA GLU A 124 -0.90 27.34 15.27
C GLU A 124 0.60 27.61 15.43
N ASN A 125 1.43 26.95 14.61
CA ASN A 125 2.89 27.05 14.67
C ASN A 125 3.48 28.18 13.79
N THR A 126 2.67 28.78 12.92
CA THR A 126 3.12 29.84 12.02
C THR A 126 3.08 31.21 12.70
N SER A 127 4.14 32.02 12.53
CA SER A 127 4.18 33.39 13.07
C SER A 127 3.85 34.48 12.05
N LEU A 128 3.90 34.19 10.74
CA LEU A 128 3.66 35.16 9.68
C LEU A 128 2.16 35.29 9.34
N GLU A 129 1.59 36.48 9.55
CA GLU A 129 0.15 36.73 9.37
C GLU A 129 -0.37 36.42 7.95
N THR A 130 0.42 36.68 6.91
CA THR A 130 0.03 36.33 5.53
C THR A 130 -0.10 34.81 5.33
N GLN A 131 0.80 34.02 5.94
CA GLN A 131 0.73 32.56 5.87
C GLN A 131 -0.45 32.04 6.70
N LYS A 132 -0.70 32.61 7.89
CA LYS A 132 -1.88 32.28 8.69
C LYS A 132 -3.18 32.50 7.93
N ALA A 133 -3.31 33.65 7.25
CA ALA A 133 -4.49 33.96 6.43
C ALA A 133 -4.71 32.90 5.34
N LYS A 134 -3.64 32.45 4.67
CA LYS A 134 -3.73 31.42 3.64
C LYS A 134 -4.07 30.04 4.21
N LEU A 135 -3.46 29.65 5.32
CA LEU A 135 -3.78 28.39 6.01
C LEU A 135 -5.25 28.37 6.47
N GLN A 136 -5.75 29.49 6.99
CA GLN A 136 -7.16 29.62 7.39
C GLN A 136 -8.12 29.53 6.20
N GLU A 137 -7.78 30.13 5.05
CA GLU A 137 -8.55 29.99 3.81
C GLU A 137 -8.65 28.51 3.39
N ASN A 138 -7.52 27.80 3.40
CA ASN A 138 -7.48 26.38 3.04
C ASN A 138 -8.28 25.52 4.04
N ILE A 139 -8.21 25.80 5.35
CA ILE A 139 -9.02 25.10 6.37
C ILE A 139 -10.51 25.28 6.11
N ASN A 140 -10.94 26.50 5.78
CA ASN A 140 -12.35 26.78 5.49
C ASN A 140 -12.82 26.02 4.24
N GLU A 141 -12.00 25.96 3.19
CA GLU A 141 -12.31 25.19 1.99
C GLU A 141 -12.40 23.68 2.29
N ILE A 142 -11.46 23.15 3.07
CA ILE A 142 -11.49 21.74 3.49
C ILE A 142 -12.77 21.44 4.28
N ASP A 143 -13.19 22.33 5.18
CA ASP A 143 -14.45 22.20 5.94
C ASP A 143 -15.68 22.14 5.02
N GLU A 144 -15.71 22.95 3.95
CA GLU A 144 -16.76 22.89 2.93
C GLU A 144 -16.77 21.56 2.18
N LEU A 145 -15.60 21.05 1.78
CA LEU A 145 -15.47 19.78 1.06
C LEU A 145 -15.85 18.58 1.95
N ILE A 146 -15.50 18.60 3.24
CA ILE A 146 -15.95 17.62 4.23
C ILE A 146 -17.49 17.59 4.31
N ALA A 147 -18.13 18.75 4.34
CA ALA A 147 -19.59 18.85 4.38
C ALA A 147 -20.25 18.33 3.08
N VAL A 148 -19.60 18.51 1.93
CA VAL A 148 -20.03 17.92 0.67
C VAL A 148 -19.99 16.39 0.73
N MET A 149 -18.89 15.80 1.18
CA MET A 149 -18.81 14.33 1.31
C MET A 149 -19.78 13.79 2.37
N GLN A 150 -19.99 14.52 3.47
CA GLN A 150 -21.03 14.17 4.46
C GLN A 150 -22.43 14.14 3.83
N THR A 151 -22.74 15.09 2.94
CA THR A 151 -24.03 15.12 2.25
C THR A 151 -24.24 13.89 1.37
N VAL A 152 -23.18 13.37 0.73
CA VAL A 152 -23.25 12.12 -0.05
C VAL A 152 -23.45 10.91 0.85
N ILE A 153 -22.83 10.89 2.03
CA ILE A 153 -23.02 9.81 3.01
C ILE A 153 -24.46 9.81 3.54
N ASP A 154 -25.01 11.00 3.84
CA ASP A 154 -26.37 11.13 4.37
C ASP A 154 -27.45 10.84 3.33
N ASP A 155 -27.17 11.11 2.05
CA ASP A 155 -28.06 10.86 0.92
C ASP A 155 -27.28 10.39 -0.33
N PRO A 156 -27.04 9.06 -0.44
CA PRO A 156 -26.32 8.48 -1.56
C PRO A 156 -26.98 8.71 -2.93
N GLU A 157 -28.27 9.07 -3.00
CA GLU A 157 -28.92 9.42 -4.27
C GLU A 157 -28.34 10.72 -4.89
N LEU A 158 -27.68 11.55 -4.08
CA LEU A 158 -26.98 12.75 -4.53
C LEU A 158 -25.61 12.46 -5.14
N SER A 159 -25.10 11.23 -5.00
CA SER A 159 -23.78 10.82 -5.48
C SER A 159 -23.50 11.14 -6.96
N PRO A 160 -24.45 11.07 -7.93
CA PRO A 160 -24.15 11.40 -9.32
C PRO A 160 -23.85 12.88 -9.57
N LYS A 161 -24.08 13.76 -8.57
CA LYS A 161 -23.64 15.17 -8.62
C LYS A 161 -22.14 15.33 -8.39
N TYR A 162 -21.54 14.39 -7.66
CA TYR A 162 -20.17 14.52 -7.14
C TYR A 162 -19.22 13.51 -7.76
N PHE A 163 -19.67 12.27 -7.90
CA PHE A 163 -18.94 11.14 -8.45
C PHE A 163 -19.44 10.77 -9.85
N ASN A 164 -18.56 10.20 -10.66
CA ASN A 164 -18.97 9.53 -11.89
C ASN A 164 -19.63 8.20 -11.56
N SER A 165 -20.55 7.73 -12.41
CA SER A 165 -21.12 6.39 -12.19
C SER A 165 -20.02 5.32 -12.15
N PRO A 166 -20.12 4.30 -11.28
CA PRO A 166 -19.27 3.11 -11.33
C PRO A 166 -19.21 2.48 -12.72
N TRP A 167 -20.23 2.72 -13.55
CA TRP A 167 -20.39 2.19 -14.91
C TRP A 167 -20.23 3.26 -16.02
N ALA A 168 -19.92 4.52 -15.68
CA ALA A 168 -19.86 5.60 -16.66
C ALA A 168 -18.62 5.51 -17.57
N ILE A 169 -18.84 5.73 -18.86
CA ILE A 169 -17.81 5.78 -19.93
C ILE A 169 -17.55 7.21 -20.45
N ASN A 170 -18.27 8.23 -19.95
CA ASN A 170 -18.18 9.61 -20.40
C ASN A 170 -18.33 10.57 -19.21
N THR A 171 -17.31 11.38 -18.92
CA THR A 171 -17.07 11.91 -17.56
C THR A 171 -17.23 13.42 -17.44
N ARG A 172 -17.90 13.86 -16.37
CA ARG A 172 -17.75 15.21 -15.79
C ARG A 172 -17.43 15.03 -14.31
N ILE A 173 -16.17 15.27 -13.95
CA ILE A 173 -15.77 15.42 -12.54
C ILE A 173 -16.44 16.68 -11.98
N SER A 174 -16.98 16.59 -10.75
CA SER A 174 -17.47 17.77 -10.04
C SER A 174 -16.31 18.68 -9.64
N SER A 175 -16.55 19.99 -9.56
CA SER A 175 -15.51 20.93 -9.14
C SER A 175 -15.01 20.66 -7.72
N GLU A 176 -15.88 20.07 -6.90
CA GLU A 176 -15.67 19.64 -5.53
C GLU A 176 -14.70 18.45 -5.50
N LEU A 177 -15.01 17.35 -6.20
CA LEU A 177 -14.16 16.16 -6.23
C LEU A 177 -12.76 16.48 -6.80
N LYS A 178 -12.68 17.39 -7.77
CA LYS A 178 -11.37 17.85 -8.27
C LYS A 178 -10.52 18.48 -7.17
N ARG A 179 -11.12 19.36 -6.37
CA ARG A 179 -10.42 20.03 -5.26
C ARG A 179 -10.08 19.07 -4.13
N ILE A 180 -10.95 18.08 -3.87
CA ILE A 180 -10.63 16.98 -2.94
C ILE A 180 -9.34 16.30 -3.38
N PHE A 181 -9.20 15.96 -4.66
CA PHE A 181 -8.00 15.28 -5.17
C PHE A 181 -6.75 16.16 -5.13
N GLU A 182 -6.90 17.48 -5.27
CA GLU A 182 -5.81 18.44 -5.10
C GLU A 182 -5.30 18.43 -3.64
N TYR A 183 -6.18 18.31 -2.65
CA TYR A 183 -5.79 18.13 -1.26
C TYR A 183 -5.25 16.72 -0.98
N GLU A 184 -5.86 15.68 -1.54
CA GLU A 184 -5.40 14.30 -1.36
C GLU A 184 -4.01 14.05 -1.97
N ALA A 185 -3.64 14.79 -3.03
CA ALA A 185 -2.29 14.76 -3.61
C ALA A 185 -1.18 15.31 -2.68
N CYS A 186 -1.49 15.75 -1.45
CA CYS A 186 -0.50 16.27 -0.53
C CYS A 186 0.37 15.18 0.12
N GLN A 187 1.58 15.56 0.55
CA GLN A 187 2.55 14.64 1.17
C GLN A 187 2.03 13.97 2.46
N THR A 188 1.15 14.62 3.22
CA THR A 188 0.55 14.02 4.43
C THR A 188 -0.22 12.74 4.14
N ILE A 189 -0.89 12.67 2.98
CA ILE A 189 -1.55 11.44 2.49
C ILE A 189 -0.51 10.42 2.04
N GLN A 190 0.52 10.86 1.33
CA GLN A 190 1.60 10.02 0.80
C GLN A 190 2.24 9.13 1.87
N GLU A 191 2.45 9.67 3.08
CA GLU A 191 3.27 9.01 4.10
C GLU A 191 2.47 8.10 5.03
N ASN A 192 1.16 8.37 5.19
CA ASN A 192 0.40 7.82 6.31
C ASN A 192 -0.89 7.14 5.92
N MET A 193 -1.36 7.24 4.66
CA MET A 193 -2.66 6.70 4.27
C MET A 193 -2.57 5.78 3.07
N LEU A 194 -3.35 4.70 3.11
CA LEU A 194 -3.58 3.84 1.94
C LEU A 194 -5.01 3.30 1.93
N LEU A 195 -5.45 2.85 0.75
CA LEU A 195 -6.72 2.17 0.54
C LEU A 195 -6.51 0.75 0.00
N LEU A 196 -7.09 -0.23 0.69
CA LEU A 196 -7.16 -1.62 0.22
C LEU A 196 -8.63 -2.06 0.09
N SER A 197 -9.03 -2.45 -1.11
CA SER A 197 -10.32 -3.10 -1.37
C SER A 197 -10.12 -4.61 -1.53
N ILE A 198 -10.86 -5.42 -0.78
CA ILE A 198 -10.74 -6.88 -0.74
C ILE A 198 -11.96 -7.53 -1.40
N HIS A 199 -11.70 -8.35 -2.40
CA HIS A 199 -12.66 -9.08 -3.22
C HIS A 199 -12.27 -10.56 -3.40
N ALA A 200 -13.21 -11.37 -3.89
CA ALA A 200 -12.93 -12.71 -4.38
C ALA A 200 -13.51 -12.89 -5.78
N ASN A 201 -12.70 -13.42 -6.68
CA ASN A 201 -12.96 -13.31 -8.10
C ASN A 201 -13.95 -14.38 -8.59
N ALA A 202 -14.57 -14.10 -9.73
CA ALA A 202 -15.37 -15.05 -10.49
C ALA A 202 -14.90 -15.08 -11.94
N ALA A 203 -14.70 -16.28 -12.48
CA ALA A 203 -14.55 -16.45 -13.92
C ALA A 203 -15.90 -16.76 -14.56
N THR A 204 -16.06 -16.36 -15.82
CA THR A 204 -17.23 -16.69 -16.66
C THR A 204 -16.78 -17.33 -17.97
N GLY A 205 -17.72 -17.89 -18.75
CA GLY A 205 -17.44 -18.52 -20.04
C GLY A 205 -17.03 -19.99 -19.96
N SER A 206 -16.63 -20.58 -21.10
CA SER A 206 -16.25 -21.99 -21.16
C SER A 206 -14.97 -22.25 -20.36
N GLY A 207 -14.98 -23.27 -19.48
CA GLY A 207 -13.82 -23.61 -18.65
C GLY A 207 -13.60 -22.69 -17.45
N TYR A 208 -14.56 -21.84 -17.10
CA TYR A 208 -14.45 -20.88 -15.99
C TYR A 208 -14.06 -21.52 -14.64
N THR A 209 -14.50 -22.75 -14.37
CA THR A 209 -14.16 -23.49 -13.15
C THR A 209 -12.69 -23.86 -13.05
N SER A 210 -11.92 -23.78 -14.15
CA SER A 210 -10.47 -24.03 -14.17
C SER A 210 -9.62 -22.78 -13.90
N VAL A 211 -10.22 -21.59 -13.94
CA VAL A 211 -9.52 -20.32 -13.69
C VAL A 211 -9.35 -20.15 -12.18
N LYS A 212 -8.11 -19.96 -11.73
CA LYS A 212 -7.73 -19.85 -10.32
C LYS A 212 -6.57 -18.88 -10.13
N GLY A 213 -6.32 -18.50 -8.89
CA GLY A 213 -5.20 -17.65 -8.47
C GLY A 213 -5.58 -16.24 -8.03
N THR A 214 -4.60 -15.54 -7.49
CA THR A 214 -4.71 -14.17 -6.98
C THR A 214 -4.36 -13.17 -8.08
N VAL A 215 -5.10 -12.07 -8.15
CA VAL A 215 -4.76 -10.91 -8.99
C VAL A 215 -4.99 -9.63 -8.18
N THR A 216 -4.08 -8.67 -8.31
CA THR A 216 -4.20 -7.37 -7.64
C THR A 216 -4.29 -6.28 -8.69
N TYR A 217 -5.28 -5.41 -8.54
CA TYR A 217 -5.58 -4.33 -9.46
C TYR A 217 -5.14 -2.99 -8.90
N TYR A 218 -4.65 -2.15 -9.82
CA TYR A 218 -4.31 -0.76 -9.55
C TYR A 218 -4.80 0.12 -10.70
N LEU A 219 -4.82 1.42 -10.45
CA LEU A 219 -5.13 2.43 -11.44
C LEU A 219 -3.85 3.09 -11.96
N ASN A 220 -3.82 3.48 -13.23
CA ASN A 220 -2.71 4.24 -13.82
C ASN A 220 -3.22 5.42 -14.65
N ASN A 221 -2.29 6.24 -15.16
CA ASN A 221 -2.59 7.45 -15.93
C ASN A 221 -2.80 7.20 -17.44
N THR A 222 -2.85 5.95 -17.91
CA THR A 222 -2.78 5.61 -19.35
C THR A 222 -4.13 5.32 -20.03
N PHE A 223 -5.25 5.57 -19.37
CA PHE A 223 -6.57 5.30 -19.97
C PHE A 223 -6.94 6.31 -21.06
N SER A 224 -7.25 5.81 -22.26
CA SER A 224 -7.24 6.57 -23.52
C SER A 224 -8.47 7.41 -23.83
N ASP A 225 -9.60 7.27 -23.14
CA ASP A 225 -10.86 7.81 -23.68
C ASP A 225 -11.71 8.50 -22.61
N ASN A 226 -11.49 9.79 -22.36
CA ASN A 226 -12.38 10.75 -21.62
C ASN A 226 -11.92 11.20 -20.21
N LEU A 227 -10.88 10.59 -19.62
CA LEU A 227 -10.44 10.85 -18.24
C LEU A 227 -9.46 12.03 -18.04
N LYS A 228 -9.49 13.08 -18.87
CA LYS A 228 -8.46 14.16 -18.90
C LYS A 228 -8.15 14.86 -17.54
N TYR A 229 -9.02 14.73 -16.53
CA TYR A 229 -8.77 15.25 -15.17
C TYR A 229 -8.22 14.19 -14.19
N TYR A 230 -8.34 12.91 -14.52
CA TYR A 230 -7.82 11.77 -13.77
C TYR A 230 -6.48 11.27 -14.36
N THR A 231 -5.79 12.03 -15.21
CA THR A 231 -4.51 11.60 -15.82
C THR A 231 -3.29 11.90 -14.97
N ASP A 232 -3.47 12.59 -13.83
CA ASP A 232 -2.38 13.10 -13.00
C ASP A 232 -2.55 12.61 -11.55
N TYR A 233 -2.90 11.32 -11.35
CA TYR A 233 -2.87 10.74 -10.01
C TYR A 233 -1.45 10.82 -9.45
N ALA A 234 -1.33 11.34 -8.22
CA ALA A 234 -0.05 11.64 -7.61
C ALA A 234 0.70 10.37 -7.17
N PHE A 235 -0.02 9.27 -6.96
CA PHE A 235 0.49 8.09 -6.27
C PHE A 235 0.44 6.79 -7.10
N VAL A 236 0.58 6.90 -8.42
CA VAL A 236 0.53 5.72 -9.32
C VAL A 236 1.64 4.73 -9.01
N ASP A 237 2.89 5.21 -8.86
CA ASP A 237 4.03 4.33 -8.59
C ASP A 237 3.93 3.66 -7.21
N GLN A 238 3.47 4.40 -6.21
CA GLN A 238 3.18 3.90 -4.87
C GLN A 238 2.06 2.86 -4.90
N SER A 239 1.01 3.08 -5.70
CA SER A 239 -0.08 2.12 -5.87
C SER A 239 0.39 0.84 -6.56
N ILE A 240 1.30 0.94 -7.55
CA ILE A 240 1.93 -0.21 -8.19
C ILE A 240 2.75 -1.00 -7.16
N ALA A 241 3.61 -0.33 -6.41
CA ALA A 241 4.46 -0.97 -5.41
C ALA A 241 3.61 -1.62 -4.30
N PHE A 242 2.61 -0.92 -3.77
CA PHE A 242 1.67 -1.47 -2.81
C PHE A 242 0.93 -2.70 -3.34
N SER A 243 0.46 -2.63 -4.60
CA SER A 243 -0.21 -3.75 -5.25
C SER A 243 0.71 -4.96 -5.42
N GLN A 244 1.98 -4.74 -5.76
CA GLN A 244 2.98 -5.81 -5.90
C GLN A 244 3.24 -6.50 -4.56
N LEU A 245 3.40 -5.75 -3.49
CA LEU A 245 3.59 -6.29 -2.13
C LEU A 245 2.38 -7.12 -1.70
N ILE A 246 1.17 -6.62 -1.94
CA ILE A 246 -0.08 -7.35 -1.66
C ILE A 246 -0.15 -8.64 -2.48
N GLN A 247 0.13 -8.56 -3.78
CA GLN A 247 0.12 -9.70 -4.69
C GLN A 247 1.07 -10.81 -4.21
N ASP A 248 2.34 -10.49 -3.98
CA ASP A 248 3.37 -11.46 -3.62
C ASP A 248 3.05 -12.12 -2.27
N ASN A 249 2.67 -11.33 -1.27
CA ASN A 249 2.38 -11.84 0.05
C ASN A 249 1.11 -12.69 0.10
N VAL A 250 0.05 -12.32 -0.61
CA VAL A 250 -1.19 -13.11 -0.65
C VAL A 250 -1.01 -14.40 -1.44
N VAL A 251 -0.28 -14.36 -2.57
CA VAL A 251 0.09 -15.55 -3.34
C VAL A 251 0.83 -16.56 -2.46
N ASN A 252 1.84 -16.09 -1.72
CA ASN A 252 2.65 -16.92 -0.83
C ASN A 252 1.83 -17.45 0.36
N ALA A 253 1.09 -16.57 1.05
CA ALA A 253 0.28 -16.92 2.20
C ALA A 253 -0.82 -17.95 1.87
N GLY A 254 -1.47 -17.81 0.72
CA GLY A 254 -2.54 -18.72 0.28
C GLY A 254 -2.07 -19.90 -0.59
N ASN A 255 -0.79 -19.93 -0.98
CA ASN A 255 -0.27 -20.82 -2.03
C ASN A 255 -1.17 -20.81 -3.27
N PHE A 256 -1.53 -19.60 -3.71
CA PHE A 256 -2.38 -19.40 -4.87
C PHE A 256 -1.56 -19.41 -6.16
N LYS A 257 -2.23 -19.62 -7.29
CA LYS A 257 -1.58 -19.34 -8.58
C LYS A 257 -1.36 -17.83 -8.68
N ASP A 258 -0.15 -17.42 -8.99
CA ASP A 258 0.13 -16.02 -9.28
C ASP A 258 -0.42 -15.62 -10.66
N ARG A 259 -1.23 -14.56 -10.71
CA ARG A 259 -1.71 -13.95 -11.96
C ARG A 259 -1.14 -12.56 -12.21
N GLY A 260 -0.27 -12.08 -11.32
CA GLY A 260 0.37 -10.77 -11.38
C GLY A 260 -0.58 -9.61 -11.14
N LEU A 261 -0.12 -8.43 -11.52
CA LEU A 261 -0.87 -7.18 -11.43
C LEU A 261 -1.67 -6.93 -12.71
N ALA A 262 -2.77 -6.18 -12.57
CA ALA A 262 -3.55 -5.71 -13.70
C ALA A 262 -4.04 -4.28 -13.50
N VAL A 263 -4.04 -3.51 -14.59
CA VAL A 263 -4.58 -2.15 -14.60
C VAL A 263 -6.09 -2.22 -14.79
N ASN A 264 -6.88 -1.54 -13.95
CA ASN A 264 -8.33 -1.44 -14.14
C ASN A 264 -8.90 -0.14 -13.57
N ASN A 265 -9.99 0.33 -14.18
CA ASN A 265 -10.68 1.56 -13.81
C ASN A 265 -11.82 1.28 -12.82
N PHE A 266 -11.51 0.57 -11.74
CA PHE A 266 -12.51 0.29 -10.71
C PHE A 266 -12.86 1.55 -9.91
N PHE A 267 -14.14 1.69 -9.54
CA PHE A 267 -14.64 2.86 -8.84
C PHE A 267 -13.86 3.15 -7.54
N MET A 268 -13.58 2.12 -6.75
CA MET A 268 -12.81 2.25 -5.49
C MET A 268 -11.38 2.75 -5.71
N LEU A 269 -10.79 2.52 -6.88
CA LEU A 269 -9.44 2.99 -7.22
C LEU A 269 -9.47 4.38 -7.89
N ARG A 270 -10.55 4.67 -8.63
CA ARG A 270 -10.72 5.92 -9.39
C ARG A 270 -11.10 7.11 -8.51
N GLU A 271 -11.91 6.89 -7.48
CA GLU A 271 -12.50 8.02 -6.74
C GLU A 271 -11.70 8.43 -5.48
N CYS A 272 -10.39 8.18 -5.46
CA CYS A 272 -9.44 8.73 -4.49
C CYS A 272 -8.08 9.02 -5.15
N ASN A 273 -7.32 9.95 -4.58
CA ASN A 273 -5.95 10.25 -4.98
C ASN A 273 -4.97 9.94 -3.85
N MET A 274 -4.84 8.65 -3.51
CA MET A 274 -3.92 8.10 -2.51
C MET A 274 -3.38 6.74 -2.99
N PRO A 275 -2.31 6.18 -2.38
CA PRO A 275 -1.90 4.82 -2.65
C PRO A 275 -3.06 3.83 -2.45
N ALA A 276 -3.48 3.15 -3.53
CA ALA A 276 -4.67 2.31 -3.51
C ALA A 276 -4.52 1.04 -4.35
N CYS A 277 -5.10 -0.07 -3.87
CA CYS A 277 -5.22 -1.29 -4.67
C CYS A 277 -6.51 -2.06 -4.37
N LEU A 278 -6.91 -2.91 -5.33
CA LEU A 278 -8.02 -3.84 -5.19
C LEU A 278 -7.49 -5.27 -5.35
N LEU A 279 -7.57 -6.04 -4.28
CA LEU A 279 -7.14 -7.43 -4.21
C LEU A 279 -8.30 -8.35 -4.55
N GLU A 280 -8.14 -9.16 -5.59
CA GLU A 280 -8.95 -10.35 -5.81
C GLU A 280 -8.22 -11.57 -5.25
N VAL A 281 -8.59 -11.98 -4.04
CA VAL A 281 -7.85 -12.96 -3.24
C VAL A 281 -7.66 -14.27 -4.00
N ALA A 282 -8.75 -14.83 -4.56
CA ALA A 282 -8.76 -16.06 -5.35
C ALA A 282 -10.09 -16.22 -6.10
N PHE A 283 -10.24 -17.22 -6.99
CA PHE A 283 -11.48 -17.41 -7.75
C PHE A 283 -12.47 -18.32 -7.00
N PHE A 284 -13.57 -17.77 -6.47
CA PHE A 284 -14.58 -18.60 -5.80
C PHE A 284 -15.31 -19.56 -6.76
N THR A 285 -15.26 -19.33 -8.08
CA THR A 285 -15.78 -20.27 -9.08
C THR A 285 -14.93 -21.53 -9.23
N ASN A 286 -13.65 -21.48 -8.87
CA ASN A 286 -12.77 -22.65 -8.83
C ASN A 286 -12.89 -23.38 -7.50
N SER A 287 -13.10 -24.70 -7.55
CA SER A 287 -13.33 -25.50 -6.34
C SER A 287 -12.13 -25.54 -5.39
N SER A 288 -10.89 -25.50 -5.90
CA SER A 288 -9.69 -25.54 -5.08
C SER A 288 -9.44 -24.20 -4.39
N ASP A 289 -9.66 -23.08 -5.07
CA ASP A 289 -9.55 -21.75 -4.47
C ASP A 289 -10.67 -21.53 -3.46
N ARG A 290 -11.91 -21.84 -3.83
CA ARG A 290 -13.06 -21.75 -2.93
C ARG A 290 -12.88 -22.55 -1.64
N ALA A 291 -12.33 -23.76 -1.71
CA ALA A 291 -12.06 -24.56 -0.51
C ALA A 291 -11.09 -23.87 0.45
N LYS A 292 -10.14 -23.06 -0.06
CA LYS A 292 -9.25 -22.24 0.77
C LYS A 292 -9.96 -20.99 1.30
N LEU A 293 -10.74 -20.31 0.46
CA LEU A 293 -11.52 -19.13 0.87
C LEU A 293 -12.53 -19.45 1.99
N GLN A 294 -13.04 -20.68 2.05
CA GLN A 294 -13.93 -21.17 3.10
C GLN A 294 -13.21 -21.69 4.36
N ASN A 295 -11.89 -21.83 4.32
CA ASN A 295 -11.13 -22.43 5.41
C ASN A 295 -10.55 -21.35 6.34
N GLU A 296 -10.93 -21.38 7.61
CA GLU A 296 -10.52 -20.38 8.61
C GLU A 296 -9.00 -20.23 8.74
N SER A 297 -8.23 -21.32 8.64
CA SER A 297 -6.77 -21.25 8.71
C SER A 297 -6.20 -20.51 7.50
N TYR A 298 -6.74 -20.75 6.31
CA TYR A 298 -6.36 -20.00 5.11
C TYR A 298 -6.78 -18.54 5.18
N GLN A 299 -7.98 -18.22 5.68
CA GLN A 299 -8.43 -16.84 5.88
C GLN A 299 -7.47 -16.06 6.81
N LYS A 300 -7.07 -16.66 7.94
CA LYS A 300 -6.09 -16.06 8.86
C LYS A 300 -4.71 -15.87 8.23
N ARG A 301 -4.24 -16.85 7.45
CA ARG A 301 -2.97 -16.76 6.71
C ARG A 301 -3.01 -15.64 5.67
N ILE A 302 -4.10 -15.54 4.90
CA ILE A 302 -4.30 -14.48 3.91
C ILE A 302 -4.30 -13.12 4.59
N ALA A 303 -5.06 -12.97 5.68
CA ALA A 303 -5.08 -11.74 6.47
C ALA A 303 -3.69 -11.36 7.00
N THR A 304 -2.92 -12.35 7.47
CA THR A 304 -1.53 -12.17 7.91
C THR A 304 -0.62 -11.68 6.78
N GLY A 305 -0.72 -12.29 5.59
CA GLY A 305 0.04 -11.87 4.41
C GLY A 305 -0.30 -10.44 3.96
N ILE A 306 -1.60 -10.06 4.02
CA ILE A 306 -2.03 -8.69 3.73
C ILE A 306 -1.45 -7.71 4.76
N THR A 307 -1.52 -8.02 6.06
CA THR A 307 -0.92 -7.19 7.11
C THR A 307 0.57 -6.99 6.90
N TYR A 308 1.30 -8.07 6.60
CA TYR A 308 2.73 -8.01 6.36
C TYR A 308 3.07 -7.13 5.14
N ALA A 309 2.33 -7.26 4.03
CA ALA A 309 2.50 -6.40 2.87
C ALA A 309 2.29 -4.91 3.17
N ILE A 310 1.33 -4.58 4.05
CA ILE A 310 1.07 -3.20 4.48
C ILE A 310 2.22 -2.69 5.37
N GLN A 311 2.74 -3.52 6.28
CA GLN A 311 3.93 -3.17 7.08
C GLN A 311 5.13 -2.91 6.17
N GLU A 312 5.42 -3.82 5.25
CA GLU A 312 6.50 -3.71 4.27
C GLU A 312 6.34 -2.45 3.39
N TYR A 313 5.11 -2.13 2.98
CA TYR A 313 4.84 -0.89 2.23
C TYR A 313 5.23 0.36 3.03
N PHE A 314 4.83 0.46 4.30
CA PHE A 314 5.19 1.63 5.12
C PHE A 314 6.65 1.60 5.60
N GLU A 315 7.31 0.44 5.66
CA GLU A 315 8.76 0.38 5.86
C GLU A 315 9.53 0.94 4.66
N ILE A 316 9.04 0.74 3.43
CA ILE A 316 9.65 1.25 2.21
C ILE A 316 9.28 2.72 1.93
N TYR A 317 7.99 3.08 2.11
CA TYR A 317 7.41 4.37 1.68
C TYR A 317 6.95 5.26 2.82
N GLY A 318 6.72 4.70 4.01
CA GLY A 318 6.28 5.43 5.20
C GLY A 318 7.41 6.02 6.03
N GLY A 319 8.66 5.87 5.55
CA GLY A 319 9.87 6.35 6.21
C GLY A 319 11.04 6.47 5.25
N ILE A 320 11.19 7.66 4.65
CA ILE A 320 12.54 8.19 4.39
C ILE A 320 13.36 8.20 5.71
N ASP A 321 12.70 8.11 6.88
CA ASP A 321 13.33 7.89 8.19
C ASP A 321 13.98 6.51 8.42
N TYR A 322 13.80 5.48 7.57
CA TYR A 322 14.45 4.16 7.79
C TYR A 322 15.59 3.86 6.81
N LEU A 323 15.62 4.53 5.64
CA LEU A 323 16.71 4.46 4.67
C LEU A 323 17.57 5.74 4.61
N MET A 324 17.08 6.86 5.16
CA MET A 324 17.80 8.11 5.43
C MET A 324 17.65 8.53 6.91
N GLY A 325 17.42 7.56 7.80
CA GLY A 325 17.20 7.81 9.21
C GLY A 325 18.32 8.66 9.77
N ASP A 326 17.94 9.72 10.46
CA ASP A 326 18.81 10.51 11.30
C ASP A 326 19.72 9.56 12.10
N ILE A 327 20.96 9.43 11.65
CA ILE A 327 21.89 8.38 12.08
C ILE A 327 22.36 8.68 13.50
N ASN A 328 22.20 9.93 13.91
CA ASN A 328 22.67 10.45 15.16
C ASN A 328 21.55 10.69 16.19
N ASP A 329 20.29 10.45 15.81
CA ASP A 329 19.09 10.49 16.66
C ASP A 329 18.87 11.88 17.32
N ASP A 330 19.18 12.97 16.60
CA ASP A 330 18.94 14.36 17.02
C ASP A 330 17.58 14.94 16.57
N GLY A 331 16.78 14.17 15.85
CA GLY A 331 15.49 14.52 15.28
C GLY A 331 15.58 15.43 14.04
N ILE A 332 16.77 15.61 13.45
CA ILE A 332 17.00 16.51 12.31
C ILE A 332 17.75 15.76 11.19
N ILE A 333 17.08 15.53 10.07
CA ILE A 333 17.76 15.07 8.86
C ILE A 333 18.69 16.18 8.35
N SER A 334 20.00 15.93 8.40
CA SER A 334 21.03 16.91 8.09
C SER A 334 22.02 16.39 7.03
N ASN A 335 22.89 17.29 6.53
CA ASN A 335 23.99 16.89 5.66
C ASN A 335 24.95 15.88 6.34
N ALA A 336 24.97 15.79 7.67
CA ALA A 336 25.81 14.85 8.39
C ALA A 336 25.33 13.40 8.24
N ASP A 337 24.01 13.19 8.19
CA ASP A 337 23.39 11.86 8.07
C ASP A 337 23.59 11.30 6.66
N VAL A 338 23.41 12.16 5.65
CA VAL A 338 23.72 11.86 4.24
C VAL A 338 25.19 11.45 4.06
N ILE A 339 26.12 12.13 4.73
CA ILE A 339 27.55 11.78 4.69
C ILE A 339 27.82 10.43 5.36
N ALA A 340 27.13 10.09 6.44
CA ALA A 340 27.33 8.82 7.13
C ALA A 340 26.76 7.62 6.34
N ILE A 341 25.67 7.79 5.59
CA ILE A 341 25.20 6.81 4.59
C ILE A 341 26.23 6.65 3.46
N ALA A 342 26.74 7.75 2.91
CA ALA A 342 27.74 7.68 1.83
C ALA A 342 29.01 6.92 2.28
N ARG A 343 29.45 7.12 3.54
CA ARG A 343 30.55 6.34 4.13
C ARG A 343 30.25 4.85 4.26
N PHE A 344 29.08 4.50 4.79
CA PHE A 344 28.66 3.11 4.93
C PHE A 344 28.58 2.40 3.58
N LEU A 345 28.06 3.08 2.55
CA LEU A 345 27.99 2.54 1.19
C LEU A 345 29.38 2.34 0.57
N VAL A 346 30.34 3.24 0.84
CA VAL A 346 31.72 3.10 0.37
C VAL A 346 32.46 1.94 1.07
N ASP A 347 32.19 1.68 2.34
CA ASP A 347 32.75 0.52 3.06
C ASP A 347 32.24 -0.83 2.52
N LEU A 348 31.13 -0.82 1.75
CA LEU A 348 30.56 -2.00 1.09
C LEU A 348 31.11 -2.21 -0.34
N ILE A 349 31.84 -1.24 -0.90
CA ILE A 349 32.45 -1.32 -2.23
C ILE A 349 33.82 -2.02 -2.10
N PRO A 350 34.10 -3.09 -2.87
CA PRO A 350 35.42 -3.72 -2.85
C PRO A 350 36.52 -2.72 -3.26
N GLU A 351 37.67 -2.72 -2.57
CA GLU A 351 38.85 -1.85 -2.83
C GLU A 351 39.18 -1.55 -4.32
N PRO A 352 39.09 -2.49 -5.27
CA PRO A 352 39.35 -2.20 -6.69
C PRO A 352 38.32 -1.26 -7.35
N ASP A 353 37.10 -1.19 -6.81
CA ASP A 353 35.97 -0.43 -7.34
C ASP A 353 35.82 0.94 -6.64
N LEU A 354 36.57 1.20 -5.56
CA LEU A 354 36.60 2.52 -4.89
C LEU A 354 37.15 3.63 -5.80
N MET A 355 38.01 3.31 -6.79
CA MET A 355 38.47 4.29 -7.78
C MET A 355 37.35 4.84 -8.70
N ILE A 356 36.17 4.20 -8.70
CA ILE A 356 35.00 4.67 -9.44
C ILE A 356 34.23 5.74 -8.64
N ALA A 357 34.50 5.85 -7.33
CA ALA A 357 33.90 6.81 -6.41
C ALA A 357 34.79 8.02 -6.09
N ASP A 358 35.95 8.14 -6.76
CA ASP A 358 36.84 9.31 -6.73
C ASP A 358 36.39 10.30 -7.82
N PHE A 359 35.53 11.25 -7.45
CA PHE A 359 34.86 12.14 -8.41
C PHE A 359 35.75 13.29 -8.86
N ASP A 360 36.67 13.74 -8.02
CA ASP A 360 37.65 14.76 -8.38
C ASP A 360 38.98 14.20 -8.92
N ASN A 361 39.13 12.88 -8.91
CA ASN A 361 40.21 12.10 -9.51
C ASN A 361 41.58 12.46 -8.94
N ASP A 362 41.63 12.78 -7.64
CA ASP A 362 42.84 13.12 -6.90
C ASP A 362 43.60 11.89 -6.36
N GLY A 363 43.02 10.70 -6.54
CA GLY A 363 43.57 9.42 -6.12
C GLY A 363 43.17 9.01 -4.69
N ALA A 364 42.27 9.75 -4.04
CA ALA A 364 41.73 9.43 -2.72
C ALA A 364 40.21 9.66 -2.69
N VAL A 365 39.45 8.72 -2.12
CA VAL A 365 38.03 8.97 -1.84
C VAL A 365 37.92 9.79 -0.56
N THR A 366 37.56 11.07 -0.71
CA THR A 366 37.46 12.02 0.40
C THR A 366 36.00 12.35 0.75
N ASN A 367 35.80 13.15 1.79
CA ASN A 367 34.46 13.65 2.15
C ASN A 367 33.84 14.51 1.03
N SER A 368 34.65 15.08 0.15
CA SER A 368 34.18 15.88 -0.99
C SER A 368 33.51 14.96 -2.02
N ASP A 369 34.16 13.85 -2.35
CA ASP A 369 33.66 12.84 -3.29
C ASP A 369 32.38 12.16 -2.80
N LEU A 370 32.32 11.87 -1.50
CA LEU A 370 31.13 11.33 -0.84
C LEU A 370 29.93 12.30 -0.91
N LEU A 371 30.20 13.60 -0.81
CA LEU A 371 29.17 14.64 -0.91
C LEU A 371 28.68 14.80 -2.36
N GLU A 372 29.58 14.66 -3.33
CA GLU A 372 29.26 14.64 -4.76
C GLU A 372 28.38 13.42 -5.10
N LEU A 373 28.77 12.22 -4.64
CA LEU A 373 28.00 10.99 -4.80
C LEU A 373 26.59 11.11 -4.21
N ALA A 374 26.49 11.62 -2.98
CA ALA A 374 25.21 11.83 -2.32
C ALA A 374 24.32 12.82 -3.10
N ARG A 375 24.90 13.90 -3.63
CA ARG A 375 24.17 14.84 -4.50
C ARG A 375 23.69 14.17 -5.79
N ILE A 376 24.48 13.28 -6.38
CA ILE A 376 24.08 12.54 -7.59
C ILE A 376 22.90 11.62 -7.26
N ILE A 377 22.99 10.83 -6.18
CA ILE A 377 21.93 9.90 -5.74
C ILE A 377 20.62 10.64 -5.41
N VAL A 378 20.69 11.80 -4.77
CA VAL A 378 19.50 12.59 -4.39
C VAL A 378 18.86 13.29 -5.60
N ASN A 379 19.62 13.56 -6.67
CA ASN A 379 19.14 14.24 -7.88
C ASN A 379 18.90 13.31 -9.08
N SER A 380 19.12 12.01 -8.94
CA SER A 380 18.84 10.95 -9.92
C SER A 380 17.55 10.22 -9.59
#